data_AF-A0AAF0CC28-F1
#
_entry.id   AF-A0AAF0CC28-F1
#
_cell.length_a   1.000
_cell.length_b   1.000
_cell.length_c   1.000
_cell.angle_alpha   90.00
_cell.angle_beta   90.00
_cell.angle_gamma   90.00
#
_symmetry.space_group_name_H-M   'P 1'
#
loop_
_entity.id
_entity.type
_entity.pdbx_description
1 polymer ?
#
loop_
_entity_poly.entity_id
_entity_poly.type
_entity_poly.pdbx_seq_one_letter_code
_entity_poly.pdbx_strand_id
1 'polypeptide(L)'
;MDDLDRKIEEALNAEDREILSQFGEQGIFGQIGSLFQGKLGWISMITFIVATVMFVVGAWAAWKFYMANEVVTMLKWAGLAWLGLMTQIMIKLWSWMRMESNRVLREVKRLELQIARTQR
;
A
#
# COMPACT_ATOMS: atom_id res chain seq x y z
N MET A 1 -11.24 36.70 29.82
CA MET A 1 -11.25 36.01 28.52
C MET A 1 -12.48 36.49 27.80
N ASP A 2 -12.30 37.11 26.64
CA ASP A 2 -13.39 37.70 25.86
C ASP A 2 -14.20 36.58 25.16
N ASP A 3 -15.48 36.79 24.85
CA ASP A 3 -16.31 35.77 24.16
C ASP A 3 -15.74 35.43 22.77
N LEU A 4 -15.00 36.38 22.19
CA LEU A 4 -14.25 36.22 20.96
C LEU A 4 -13.08 35.23 21.12
N ASP A 5 -12.29 35.35 22.19
CA ASP A 5 -11.16 34.46 22.47
C ASP A 5 -11.64 33.01 22.62
N ARG A 6 -12.77 32.82 23.32
CA ARG A 6 -13.37 31.49 23.54
C ARG A 6 -13.83 30.85 22.23
N LYS A 7 -14.45 31.63 21.33
CA LYS A 7 -14.88 31.13 20.01
C LYS A 7 -13.70 30.81 19.10
N ILE A 8 -12.62 31.58 19.17
CA ILE A 8 -11.39 31.31 18.42
C ILE A 8 -10.75 30.00 18.92
N GLU A 9 -10.69 29.80 20.23
CA GLU A 9 -10.14 28.57 20.82
C GLU A 9 -11.00 27.33 20.52
N GLU A 10 -12.33 27.45 20.55
CA GLU A 10 -13.24 26.36 20.18
C GLU A 10 -13.14 25.99 18.70
N ALA A 11 -13.05 26.98 17.81
CA ALA A 11 -12.89 26.76 16.38
C ALA A 11 -11.54 26.09 16.05
N LEU A 12 -10.44 26.58 16.63
CA LEU A 12 -9.11 25.98 16.51
C LEU A 12 -9.11 24.53 17.01
N ASN A 13 -9.69 24.27 18.19
CA ASN A 13 -9.79 22.94 18.75
C ASN A 13 -10.65 21.99 17.91
N ALA A 14 -11.69 22.49 17.23
CA ALA A 14 -12.54 21.69 16.36
C ALA A 14 -11.81 21.27 15.09
N GLU A 15 -11.16 22.23 14.40
CA GLU A 15 -10.34 21.99 13.22
C GLU A 15 -9.18 21.03 13.52
N ASP A 16 -8.53 21.22 14.67
CA ASP A 16 -7.47 20.36 15.15
C ASP A 16 -7.92 18.91 15.41
N ARG A 17 -9.14 18.73 15.92
CA ARG A 17 -9.71 17.39 16.17
C ARG A 17 -10.04 16.69 14.87
N GLU A 18 -10.50 17.45 13.88
CA GLU A 18 -10.80 16.97 12.54
C GLU A 18 -9.52 16.51 11.82
N ILE A 19 -8.45 17.29 11.89
CA ILE A 19 -7.12 16.91 11.35
C ILE A 19 -6.60 15.63 12.03
N LEU A 20 -6.69 15.50 13.36
CA LEU A 20 -6.25 14.28 14.06
C LEU A 20 -7.06 13.04 13.67
N SER A 21 -8.36 13.21 13.43
CA SER A 21 -9.25 12.12 13.02
C SER A 21 -8.86 11.54 11.66
N GLN A 22 -8.34 12.38 10.74
CA GLN A 22 -7.83 11.95 9.43
C GLN A 22 -6.57 11.08 9.56
N PHE A 23 -5.76 11.30 10.60
CA PHE A 23 -4.59 10.48 10.91
C PHE A 23 -4.89 9.32 11.88
N GLY A 24 -6.18 8.98 12.05
CA GLY A 24 -6.67 7.79 12.75
C GLY A 24 -6.01 6.47 12.33
N GLU A 25 -6.14 5.45 13.19
CA GLU A 25 -5.80 4.08 12.82
C GLU A 25 -6.65 3.67 11.61
N GLN A 26 -5.98 3.38 10.48
CA GLN A 26 -6.70 2.82 9.33
C GLN A 26 -6.82 1.33 9.51
N GLY A 27 -8.03 0.81 9.36
CA GLY A 27 -8.27 -0.61 9.18
C GLY A 27 -7.52 -1.15 7.95
N ILE A 28 -7.42 -2.48 7.85
CA ILE A 28 -6.65 -3.18 6.80
C ILE A 28 -7.07 -2.74 5.38
N PHE A 29 -8.36 -2.55 5.13
CA PHE A 29 -8.87 -2.05 3.85
C PHE A 29 -8.43 -0.61 3.54
N GLY A 30 -8.32 0.24 4.56
CA GLY A 30 -7.79 1.59 4.42
C GLY A 30 -6.29 1.59 4.11
N GLN A 31 -5.52 0.67 4.70
CA GLN A 31 -4.10 0.51 4.40
C GLN A 31 -3.87 0.02 2.96
N ILE A 32 -4.68 -0.92 2.48
CA ILE A 32 -4.65 -1.35 1.08
C ILE A 32 -5.01 -0.19 0.15
N GLY A 33 -6.06 0.57 0.47
CA GLY A 33 -6.44 1.77 -0.28
C GLY A 33 -5.31 2.82 -0.32
N SER A 34 -4.57 2.97 0.79
CA SER A 34 -3.45 3.91 0.89
C SER A 34 -2.29 3.60 -0.05
N LEU A 35 -2.14 2.34 -0.50
CA LEU A 35 -1.14 1.99 -1.51
C LEU A 35 -1.42 2.69 -2.84
N PHE A 36 -2.68 2.89 -3.19
CA PHE A 36 -3.10 3.52 -4.46
C PHE A 36 -3.22 5.03 -4.37
N GLN A 37 -3.04 5.62 -3.17
CA GLN A 37 -3.15 7.05 -2.93
C GLN A 37 -1.76 7.72 -2.87
N GLY A 38 -1.71 9.02 -3.19
CA GLY A 38 -0.49 9.84 -3.13
C GLY A 38 0.40 9.80 -4.39
N LYS A 39 1.57 10.46 -4.32
CA LYS A 39 2.48 10.67 -5.47
C LYS A 39 3.01 9.37 -6.10
N LEU A 40 3.07 8.29 -5.33
CA LEU A 40 3.53 6.97 -5.78
C LEU A 40 2.37 5.99 -6.04
N GLY A 41 1.11 6.45 -5.96
CA GLY A 41 -0.06 5.59 -6.16
C GLY A 41 -0.13 4.97 -7.56
N TRP A 42 0.33 5.71 -8.57
CA TRP A 42 0.44 5.21 -9.95
C TRP A 42 1.41 4.03 -10.08
N ILE A 43 2.50 4.00 -9.29
CA ILE A 43 3.43 2.88 -9.26
C ILE A 43 2.71 1.63 -8.73
N SER A 44 1.92 1.75 -7.67
CA SER A 44 1.12 0.62 -7.16
C SER A 44 0.14 0.09 -8.20
N MET A 45 -0.49 0.98 -8.97
CA MET A 45 -1.38 0.60 -10.06
C MET A 45 -0.62 -0.21 -11.13
N ILE A 46 0.56 0.26 -11.55
CA ILE A 46 1.41 -0.47 -12.51
C ILE A 46 1.82 -1.82 -11.93
N THR A 47 2.27 -1.88 -10.67
CA THR A 47 2.66 -3.13 -10.03
C THR A 47 1.51 -4.13 -9.98
N PHE A 48 0.28 -3.66 -9.74
CA PHE A 48 -0.92 -4.50 -9.76
C PHE A 48 -1.25 -5.03 -11.16
N ILE A 49 -1.10 -4.20 -12.21
CA ILE A 49 -1.27 -4.62 -13.60
C ILE A 49 -0.21 -5.68 -13.95
N VAL A 50 1.06 -5.42 -13.65
CA VAL A 50 2.15 -6.37 -13.88
C VAL A 50 1.92 -7.66 -13.12
N ALA A 51 1.45 -7.60 -11.87
CA ALA A 51 1.10 -8.78 -11.09
C ALA A 51 0.01 -9.60 -11.80
N THR A 52 -1.03 -8.96 -12.31
CA THR A 52 -2.13 -9.62 -13.01
C THR A 52 -1.64 -10.28 -14.30
N VAL A 53 -0.83 -9.58 -15.09
CA VAL A 53 -0.23 -10.12 -16.32
C VAL A 53 0.66 -11.32 -16.02
N MET A 54 1.55 -11.22 -15.04
CA MET A 54 2.46 -12.31 -14.67
C MET A 54 1.72 -13.52 -14.10
N PHE A 55 0.58 -13.30 -13.42
CA PHE A 55 -0.29 -14.38 -12.98
C PHE A 55 -0.91 -15.13 -14.16
N VAL A 56 -1.45 -14.42 -15.15
CA VAL A 56 -1.99 -15.03 -16.38
C VAL A 56 -0.91 -15.77 -17.16
N VAL A 57 0.27 -15.17 -17.32
CA VAL A 57 1.42 -15.81 -17.99
C VAL A 57 1.87 -17.06 -17.24
N GLY A 58 1.95 -17.01 -15.91
CA GLY A 58 2.31 -18.16 -15.08
C GLY A 58 1.29 -19.29 -15.18
N ALA A 59 -0.01 -18.98 -15.16
CA ALA A 59 -1.08 -19.97 -15.34
C ALA A 59 -1.04 -20.62 -16.73
N TRP A 60 -0.80 -19.82 -17.77
CA TRP A 60 -0.65 -20.33 -19.12
C TRP A 60 0.59 -21.22 -19.28
N ALA A 61 1.71 -20.82 -18.67
CA ALA A 61 2.93 -21.62 -18.63
C ALA A 61 2.71 -22.96 -17.91
N ALA A 62 1.97 -22.95 -16.79
CA ALA A 62 1.60 -24.18 -16.07
C ALA A 62 0.70 -25.10 -16.92
N TRP A 63 -0.23 -24.52 -17.68
CA TRP A 63 -1.04 -25.30 -18.63
C TRP A 63 -0.18 -25.94 -19.74
N LYS A 64 0.77 -25.18 -20.31
CA LYS A 64 1.69 -25.68 -21.33
C LYS A 64 2.68 -26.71 -20.80
N PHE A 65 3.09 -26.59 -19.54
CA PHE A 65 3.88 -27.61 -18.85
C PHE A 65 3.17 -28.96 -18.83
N TYR A 66 1.86 -28.98 -18.53
CA TYR A 66 1.07 -30.21 -18.50
C TYR A 66 0.88 -30.85 -19.88
N MET A 67 0.77 -30.05 -20.94
CA MET A 67 0.61 -30.56 -22.31
C MET A 67 1.93 -30.98 -22.98
N ALA A 68 3.10 -30.71 -22.37
CA ALA A 68 4.38 -30.98 -23.01
C ALA A 68 4.78 -32.46 -22.88
N ASN A 69 5.04 -33.13 -24.02
CA ASN A 69 5.50 -34.52 -24.05
C ASN A 69 7.02 -34.67 -23.91
N GLU A 70 7.78 -33.60 -24.12
CA GLU A 70 9.24 -33.62 -24.11
C GLU A 70 9.78 -32.93 -22.86
N VAL A 71 10.71 -33.59 -22.16
CA VAL A 71 11.25 -33.13 -20.86
C VAL A 71 11.90 -31.75 -20.96
N VAL A 72 12.63 -31.48 -22.05
CA VAL A 72 13.28 -30.17 -22.27
C VAL A 72 12.26 -29.04 -22.41
N THR A 73 11.18 -29.30 -23.14
CA THR A 73 10.09 -28.34 -23.34
C THR A 73 9.30 -28.14 -22.05
N MET A 74 9.06 -29.21 -21.30
CA MET A 74 8.45 -29.17 -19.97
C MET A 74 9.27 -28.29 -19.01
N LEU A 75 10.60 -28.44 -18.98
CA LEU A 75 11.46 -27.64 -18.11
C LEU A 75 11.43 -26.14 -18.44
N LYS A 76 11.34 -25.77 -19.72
CA LYS A 76 11.20 -24.36 -20.15
C LYS A 76 9.91 -23.74 -19.61
N TRP A 77 8.79 -24.45 -19.73
CA TRP A 77 7.50 -23.99 -19.21
C TRP A 77 7.45 -23.96 -17.69
N ALA A 78 8.11 -24.92 -17.03
CA ALA A 78 8.27 -24.92 -15.57
C ALA A 78 9.05 -23.68 -15.09
N GLY A 79 10.15 -23.34 -15.77
CA GLY A 79 10.93 -22.14 -15.47
C GLY A 79 10.11 -20.87 -15.62
N LEU A 80 9.31 -20.75 -16.69
CA LEU A 80 8.45 -19.59 -16.90
C LEU A 80 7.33 -19.49 -15.84
N ALA A 81 6.70 -20.62 -15.48
CA ALA A 81 5.70 -20.67 -14.41
C ALA A 81 6.32 -20.28 -13.05
N TRP A 82 7.52 -20.78 -12.76
CA TRP A 82 8.27 -20.46 -11.55
C TRP A 82 8.61 -18.97 -11.46
N LEU A 83 9.08 -18.37 -12.56
CA LEU A 83 9.33 -16.93 -12.63
C LEU A 83 8.07 -16.12 -12.35
N GLY A 84 6.93 -16.51 -12.91
CA GLY A 84 5.63 -15.90 -12.62
C GLY A 84 5.27 -15.93 -11.12
N LEU A 85 5.46 -17.09 -10.48
CA LEU A 85 5.24 -17.25 -9.04
C LEU A 85 6.21 -16.41 -8.20
N MET A 86 7.49 -16.40 -8.55
CA MET A 86 8.50 -15.58 -7.86
C MET A 86 8.17 -14.09 -7.95
N THR A 87 7.75 -13.61 -9.13
CA THR A 87 7.32 -12.22 -9.30
C THR A 87 6.12 -11.88 -8.41
N GLN A 88 5.14 -12.79 -8.28
CA GLN A 88 4.00 -12.58 -7.37
C GLN A 88 4.42 -12.43 -5.91
N ILE A 89 5.34 -13.29 -5.44
CA ILE A 89 5.83 -13.24 -4.06
C ILE A 89 6.56 -11.92 -3.80
N MET A 90 7.45 -11.52 -4.70
CA MET A 90 8.20 -10.27 -4.59
C MET A 90 7.28 -9.04 -4.56
N ILE A 91 6.26 -9.00 -5.41
CA ILE A 91 5.29 -7.90 -5.44
C ILE A 91 4.50 -7.83 -4.13
N LYS A 92 4.07 -8.97 -3.58
CA LYS A 92 3.35 -8.99 -2.29
C LYS A 92 4.22 -8.50 -1.14
N LEU A 93 5.47 -8.96 -1.07
CA LEU A 93 6.42 -8.51 -0.04
C LEU A 93 6.68 -7.00 -0.13
N TRP A 94 6.92 -6.50 -1.34
CA TRP A 94 7.10 -5.06 -1.55
C TRP A 94 5.86 -4.25 -1.14
N SER A 95 4.66 -4.74 -1.48
CA SER A 95 3.40 -4.09 -1.10
C SER A 95 3.21 -4.07 0.42
N TRP A 96 3.55 -5.14 1.13
CA TRP A 96 3.53 -5.19 2.59
C TRP A 96 4.50 -4.19 3.22
N MET A 97 5.76 -4.19 2.79
CA MET A 97 6.76 -3.24 3.28
C MET A 97 6.31 -1.80 3.08
N ARG A 98 5.65 -1.52 1.95
CA ARG A 98 5.14 -0.19 1.66
C ARG A 98 3.95 0.21 2.55
N MET A 99 3.05 -0.73 2.88
CA MET A 99 2.00 -0.48 3.88
C MET A 99 2.61 -0.16 5.25
N GLU A 100 3.63 -0.90 5.65
CA GLU A 100 4.35 -0.67 6.91
C GLU A 100 5.03 0.71 6.92
N SER A 101 5.78 1.08 5.87
CA SER A 101 6.35 2.42 5.75
C SER A 101 5.30 3.53 5.77
N ASN A 102 4.16 3.35 5.09
CA ASN A 102 3.06 4.31 5.11
C ASN A 102 2.43 4.45 6.51
N ARG A 103 2.36 3.36 7.27
CA ARG A 103 1.89 3.36 8.66
C ARG A 103 2.85 4.15 9.56
N VAL A 104 4.15 3.86 9.47
CA VAL A 104 5.17 4.60 10.24
C VAL A 104 5.17 6.09 9.91
N LEU A 105 5.13 6.45 8.62
CA LEU A 105 5.13 7.85 8.20
C LEU A 105 3.94 8.63 8.75
N ARG A 106 2.78 7.98 8.86
CA ARG A 106 1.57 8.58 9.42
C ARG A 106 1.67 8.80 10.92
N GLU A 107 2.19 7.83 11.65
CA GLU A 107 2.41 7.96 13.10
C GLU A 107 3.45 9.05 13.39
N VAL A 108 4.52 9.15 12.58
CA VAL A 108 5.49 10.25 12.68
C VAL A 108 4.81 11.59 12.49
N LYS A 109 3.98 11.74 11.45
CA LYS A 109 3.26 13.00 11.19
C LYS A 109 2.25 13.34 12.28
N ARG A 110 1.62 12.34 12.89
CA ARG A 110 0.76 12.51 14.06
C ARG A 110 1.56 13.01 15.27
N LEU A 111 2.75 12.46 15.52
CA LEU A 111 3.65 12.93 16.58
C LEU A 111 4.12 14.37 16.33
N GLU A 112 4.49 14.72 15.10
CA GLU A 112 4.85 16.10 14.71
C GLU A 112 3.71 17.08 15.04
N LEU A 113 2.46 16.72 14.70
CA LEU A 113 1.28 17.53 15.03
C LEU A 113 1.05 17.67 16.53
N GLN A 114 1.25 16.60 17.30
CA GLN A 114 1.12 16.66 18.77
C GLN A 114 2.20 17.55 19.40
N ILE A 115 3.46 17.46 18.95
CA ILE A 115 4.55 18.31 19.44
C ILE A 115 4.29 19.78 19.10
N ALA A 116 3.83 20.07 17.88
CA ALA A 116 3.49 21.43 17.45
C ALA A 116 2.39 22.07 18.32
N ARG A 117 1.46 21.25 18.86
CA ARG A 117 0.45 21.72 19.81
C ARG A 117 1.00 21.98 21.20
N THR A 118 1.91 21.15 21.69
CA THR A 118 2.54 21.34 23.01
C THR A 118 3.47 22.56 23.05
N GLN A 119 3.98 23.00 21.90
CA GLN A 119 4.83 24.20 21.80
C GLN A 119 4.05 25.51 21.60
N ARG A 120 2.72 25.45 21.40
CA ARG A 120 1.83 26.62 21.42
C ARG A 120 1.36 26.91 22.84
#